data_AF-A0A060Z9F2-F1
#
_entry.id   AF-A0A060Z9F2-F1
#
_cell.length_a   1.000
_cell.length_b   1.000
_cell.length_c   1.000
_cell.angle_alpha   90.00
_cell.angle_beta   90.00
_cell.angle_gamma   90.00
#
_symmetry.space_group_name_H-M   'P 1'
#
loop_
_entity.id
_entity.type
_entity.pdbx_description
1 polymer ?
#
loop_
_entity_poly.entity_id
_entity_poly.type
_entity_poly.pdbx_seq_one_letter_code
_entity_poly.pdbx_strand_id
1 'polypeptide(L)' 'NCFELYIPNNRGQLIKACKTEADGRVVEGNHNVYRISAPTPEEKDEWIHHINSAVSVDPFYEMLAARKKRISLKKNEEQP' A
#
# COMPACT_ATOMS: atom_id res chain seq x y z
N ASN A 1 -13.14 -8.88 13.42
CA ASN A 1 -13.36 -9.30 12.03
C ASN A 1 -12.37 -8.55 11.14
N CYS A 2 -11.15 -9.07 11.00
CA CYS A 2 -10.04 -8.30 10.42
C CYS A 2 -9.72 -8.68 8.97
N PHE A 3 -9.26 -7.71 8.19
CA PHE A 3 -8.72 -7.89 6.84
C PHE A 3 -7.52 -6.97 6.61
N GLU A 4 -6.78 -7.23 5.53
CA GLU A 4 -5.54 -6.51 5.22
C GLU A 4 -5.53 -5.97 3.79
N LEU A 5 -5.07 -4.73 3.64
CA LEU A 5 -4.66 -4.17 2.36
C LEU A 5 -3.14 -4.30 2.24
N TYR A 6 -2.67 -4.98 1.19
CA TYR A 6 -1.25 -5.24 0.95
C TYR A 6 -0.94 -5.26 -0.55
N ILE A 7 0.34 -5.13 -0.90
CA ILE A 7 0.80 -5.24 -2.29
C ILE A 7 1.17 -6.72 -2.55
N PRO A 8 0.43 -7.44 -3.42
CA PRO A 8 0.61 -8.89 -3.59
C PRO A 8 1.97 -9.28 -4.18
N ASN A 9 2.45 -8.53 -5.19
CA ASN A 9 3.67 -8.85 -5.93
C ASN A 9 4.95 -8.22 -5.33
N ASN A 10 4.81 -7.36 -4.32
CA ASN A 10 5.92 -6.62 -3.71
C ASN A 10 5.78 -6.60 -2.18
N ARG A 11 5.75 -7.78 -1.55
CA ARG A 11 5.70 -7.88 -0.08
C ARG A 11 6.83 -7.08 0.57
N GLY A 12 6.46 -6.27 1.56
CA GLY A 12 7.39 -5.42 2.32
C GLY A 12 7.60 -4.02 1.73
N GLN A 13 7.05 -3.71 0.55
CA GLN A 13 7.06 -2.35 0.01
C GLN A 13 6.00 -1.48 0.71
N LEU A 14 6.34 -0.20 0.93
CA LEU A 14 5.40 0.79 1.46
C LEU A 14 4.25 1.05 0.49
N ILE A 15 3.02 1.04 1.02
CA ILE A 15 1.82 1.41 0.29
C ILE A 15 1.82 2.93 0.09
N LYS A 16 1.65 3.37 -1.16
CA LYS A 16 1.54 4.79 -1.48
C LYS A 16 0.28 5.37 -0.84
N ALA A 17 0.47 6.19 0.18
CA ALA A 17 -0.59 6.90 0.89
C ALA A 17 -0.05 8.23 1.45
N CYS A 18 -0.94 9.12 1.86
CA CYS A 18 -0.59 10.28 2.66
C CYS A 18 -1.46 10.35 3.93
N LYS A 19 -0.96 11.04 4.95
CA LYS A 19 -1.71 11.34 6.19
C LYS A 19 -1.40 12.75 6.65
N THR A 20 -2.28 13.27 7.49
CA THR A 20 -2.08 14.57 8.13
C THR A 20 -1.53 14.38 9.54
N GLU A 21 -0.47 15.08 9.87
CA GLU A 21 0.07 15.15 11.23
C GLU A 21 -0.73 16.15 12.09
N ALA A 22 -0.53 16.11 13.41
CA ALA A 22 -1.28 16.96 14.34
C ALA A 22 -1.06 18.47 14.09
N ASP A 23 0.06 18.85 13.48
CA ASP A 23 0.40 20.22 13.08
C ASP A 23 -0.22 20.64 11.72
N GLY A 24 -0.98 19.74 11.08
CA GLY A 24 -1.66 19.98 9.81
C GLY A 24 -0.82 19.65 8.56
N ARG A 25 0.44 19.22 8.72
CA ARG A 25 1.29 18.87 7.59
C ARG A 25 0.85 17.55 6.95
N VAL A 26 0.88 17.49 5.62
CA VAL A 26 0.68 16.25 4.86
C VAL A 26 2.01 15.53 4.69
N VAL A 27 2.08 14.27 5.12
CA VAL A 27 3.27 13.42 5.03
C VAL A 27 2.95 12.07 4.36
N GLU A 28 3.98 11.38 3.86
CA GLU A 28 3.82 10.04 3.31
C GLU A 28 3.46 9.01 4.40
N GLY A 29 2.66 8.02 4.03
CA GLY A 29 2.33 6.88 4.90
C GLY A 29 3.49 5.89 5.03
N ASN A 30 3.63 5.27 6.21
CA ASN A 30 4.71 4.34 6.53
C ASN A 30 4.25 2.88 6.65
N HIS A 31 3.11 2.54 6.04
CA HIS A 31 2.50 1.21 6.16
C HIS A 31 2.88 0.30 4.99
N ASN A 32 3.38 -0.89 5.31
CA ASN A 32 3.55 -1.99 4.36
C ASN A 32 2.24 -2.76 4.18
N VAL A 33 1.39 -2.71 5.21
CA VAL A 33 0.05 -3.32 5.30
C VAL A 33 -0.86 -2.39 6.10
N TYR A 34 -2.10 -2.24 5.66
CA TYR A 34 -3.17 -1.69 6.49
C TYR A 34 -4.04 -2.82 7.00
N ARG A 35 -4.02 -3.06 8.32
CA ARG A 35 -4.91 -4.02 8.97
C ARG A 35 -6.12 -3.27 9.51
N ILE A 36 -7.30 -3.66 9.06
CA ILE A 36 -8.58 -3.02 9.40
C ILE A 36 -9.46 -4.07 10.08
N SER A 37 -10.21 -3.67 11.10
CA SER A 37 -11.21 -4.51 11.76
C SER A 37 -12.60 -3.94 11.56
N ALA A 38 -13.52 -4.76 11.06
CA ALA A 38 -14.95 -4.44 11.06
C ALA A 38 -15.62 -4.90 12.37
N PRO A 39 -16.71 -4.23 12.78
CA PRO A 39 -17.54 -4.65 13.91
C PRO A 39 -18.11 -6.07 13.74
N THR A 40 -18.66 -6.41 12.57
CA THR A 40 -19.21 -7.76 12.31
C THR A 40 -18.49 -8.52 11.19
N PRO A 41 -18.66 -9.86 11.10
CA PRO A 41 -18.17 -10.64 9.97
C PRO A 41 -18.76 -10.21 8.63
N GLU A 42 -20.06 -9.89 8.60
CA GLU A 42 -20.79 -9.49 7.40
C GLU A 42 -20.25 -8.18 6.84
N GLU A 43 -20.05 -7.17 7.70
CA GLU A 43 -19.45 -5.90 7.32
C GLU A 43 -18.02 -6.11 6.80
N LYS A 44 -17.23 -7.00 7.41
CA LYS A 44 -15.88 -7.33 6.92
C LYS A 44 -15.92 -7.88 5.49
N ASP A 45 -16.88 -8.75 5.18
CA ASP A 45 -17.03 -9.32 3.83
C ASP A 45 -17.54 -8.27 2.81
N GLU A 46 -18.47 -7.40 3.20
CA GLU A 46 -18.92 -6.26 2.38
C GLU A 46 -17.77 -5.29 2.06
N TRP A 47 -16.96 -4.93 3.06
CA TRP A 47 -15.77 -4.09 2.87
C TRP A 47 -14.80 -4.72 1.86
N ILE A 48 -14.51 -6.02 2.00
CA ILE A 48 -13.62 -6.74 1.07
C ILE A 48 -14.20 -6.72 -0.34
N HIS A 49 -15.51 -6.98 -0.49
CA HIS A 49 -16.17 -6.98 -1.79
C HIS A 49 -16.04 -5.61 -2.48
N HIS A 50 -16.44 -4.53 -1.80
CA HIS A 50 -16.42 -3.19 -2.37
C HIS A 50 -15.01 -2.70 -2.68
N ILE A 51 -14.02 -2.99 -1.83
CA ILE A 51 -12.62 -2.62 -2.08
C ILE A 51 -12.11 -3.34 -3.33
N ASN A 52 -12.35 -4.66 -3.45
CA ASN A 52 -11.91 -5.42 -4.62
C ASN A 52 -12.56 -4.91 -5.92
N SER A 53 -13.83 -4.51 -5.88
CA SER A 53 -14.52 -3.94 -7.05
C SER A 53 -14.04 -2.53 -7.41
N ALA A 54 -13.58 -1.74 -6.44
CA ALA A 54 -13.11 -0.37 -6.66
C ALA A 54 -11.64 -0.28 -7.10
N VAL A 55 -10.84 -1.31 -6.82
CA VAL A 55 -9.42 -1.35 -7.19
C VAL A 55 -9.25 -1.73 -8.65
N SER A 56 -8.62 -0.86 -9.43
CA SER A 56 -8.17 -1.18 -10.79
C SER A 56 -6.76 -1.77 -10.75
N VAL A 57 -6.58 -2.94 -11.37
CA VAL A 57 -5.26 -3.54 -11.58
C VAL A 57 -4.71 -3.00 -12.91
N ASP A 58 -3.92 -1.94 -12.83
CA ASP A 58 -3.26 -1.36 -14.01
C ASP A 58 -1.79 -1.85 -14.10
N PRO A 59 -1.38 -2.52 -15.20
CA PRO A 59 0.00 -2.93 -15.44
C PRO A 59 1.03 -1.79 -15.32
N PHE A 60 0.62 -0.54 -15.51
CA PHE A 60 1.44 0.65 -15.32
C PHE A 60 1.98 0.76 -13.90
N TYR A 61 1.17 0.45 -12.87
CA TYR A 61 1.61 0.53 -11.49
C TYR A 61 2.69 -0.50 -11.16
N GLU A 62 2.58 -1.71 -11.72
CA GLU A 62 3.63 -2.74 -11.58
C GLU A 62 4.93 -2.31 -12.28
N MET A 63 4.83 -1.77 -13.50
CA MET A 63 5.99 -1.25 -14.23
C MET A 63 6.71 -0.13 -13.46
N LEU A 64 5.96 0.80 -12.87
CA LEU A 64 6.52 1.87 -12.05
C LEU A 64 7.21 1.32 -10.79
N ALA A 65 6.59 0.38 -10.09
CA ALA A 65 7.19 -0.25 -8.90
C ALA A 65 8.50 -0.96 -9.25
N ALA A 66 8.53 -1.73 -10.35
CA ALA A 66 9.73 -2.42 -10.83
C ALA A 66 10.85 -1.43 -11.22
N ARG A 67 10.51 -0.31 -11.86
CA ARG A 67 11.50 0.73 -12.20
C ARG A 67 12.07 1.41 -10.96
N LYS A 68 11.23 1.81 -10.00
CA LYS A 68 11.69 2.45 -8.74
C LYS A 68 12.64 1.53 -7.96
N LYS A 69 12.31 0.25 -7.84
CA LYS A 69 13.15 -0.74 -7.16
C LYS A 69 14.54 -0.85 -7.79
N ARG A 70 14.62 -0.95 -9.13
CA ARG A 70 15.91 -1.03 -9.84
C ARG A 70 16.79 0.20 -9.62
N ILE A 71 16.22 1.40 -9.65
CA ILE A 71 16.98 2.65 -9.44
C ILE A 71 17.48 2.74 -7.99
N SER A 72 16.65 2.35 -7.01
CA SER A 72 17.04 2.36 -5.60
C SER A 72 18.21 1.42 -5.30
N LEU A 73 18.25 0.24 -5.93
CA LEU A 73 19.35 -0.72 -5.76
C LEU A 73 20.68 -0.14 -6.26
N LYS A 74 20.68 0.47 -7.46
CA LYS A 74 21.88 1.12 -8.02
C LYS A 74 22.42 2.22 -7.11
N LYS A 75 21.53 3.04 -6.53
CA LYS A 75 21.93 4.12 -5.62
C LYS A 75 22.60 3.59 -4.34
N ASN A 76 22.17 2.43 -3.85
CA ASN A 76 22.78 1.80 -2.68
C ASN A 76 24.15 1.16 -3.00
N GLU A 77 24.37 0.71 -4.24
CA GLU A 77 25.66 0.18 -4.71
C GLU A 77 26.70 1.29 -4.94
N GLU A 78 26.26 2.52 -5.22
CA GLU A 78 27.12 3.69 -5.48
C GLU A 78 27.48 4.50 -4.22
N GLN A 79 26.97 4.14 -3.03
CA GLN A 79 27.36 4.76 -1.75
C GLN A 79 28.32 3.83 -0.98
N PRO A 80 29.52 4.30 -0.56
CA PRO A 80 30.50 3.50 0.17
C PRO A 80 30.08 3.17 1.61
#